data_AF-C5DRD9-F1
#
_entry.id   AF-C5DRD9-F1
#
_cell.length_a   1.000
_cell.length_b   1.000
_cell.length_c   1.000
_cell.angle_alpha   90.00
_cell.angle_beta   90.00
_cell.angle_gamma   90.00
#
_symmetry.space_group_name_H-M   'P 1'
#
loop_
_entity.id
_entity.type
_entity.pdbx_description
1 polymer ?
#
loop_
_entity_poly.entity_id
_entity_poly.type
_entity_poly.pdbx_seq_one_letter_code
_entity_poly.pdbx_strand_id
1 'polypeptide(L)'
;MFVKSIQRLPNRIGKRHFSSFQNVADTFVTLHEATSVPWMVLIPLTTIGLRTCLTLPLSIWQRKRLVKQQELRKVVQAVPPVTKLRLAAATNAASKANDEITSSGSIVKEEEHPIQTKPQRLTPDQITLLAVKETRKRQKRLFGKYNVQMWKNAVLPLVQIPLWITVSMGLRNLTEKRLLETNNWSLTEYLFPENLDLSLPWDDMPMVAPLILGTISLINVEYNGRVMTSTSTSRVGIETAPNEYSRMSQGIKSILNVSRLSCVFMMGISSQASILLSLYWISSQFYSLIQNIFLDWFWPYQR
;
A
#
# COMPACT_ATOMS: atom_id res chain seq x y z
N MET A 1 57.45 -23.26 -22.06
CA MET A 1 56.04 -23.70 -21.92
C MET A 1 55.65 -23.50 -20.46
N PHE A 2 55.11 -22.33 -20.09
CA PHE A 2 54.74 -22.02 -18.69
C PHE A 2 53.23 -22.28 -18.51
N VAL A 3 52.88 -23.38 -17.85
CA VAL A 3 51.51 -23.61 -17.38
C VAL A 3 51.40 -22.98 -16.00
N LYS A 4 50.85 -21.76 -15.93
CA LYS A 4 50.45 -21.15 -14.65
C LYS A 4 49.26 -21.94 -14.11
N SER A 5 49.45 -22.61 -12.98
CA SER A 5 48.36 -23.18 -12.20
C SER A 5 47.47 -22.04 -11.68
N ILE A 6 46.22 -22.02 -12.12
CA ILE A 6 45.22 -21.09 -11.59
C ILE A 6 44.85 -21.59 -10.20
N GLN A 7 45.54 -21.10 -9.16
CA GLN A 7 45.07 -21.20 -7.78
C GLN A 7 43.78 -20.39 -7.66
N ARG A 8 42.63 -21.08 -7.57
CA ARG A 8 41.38 -20.42 -7.16
C ARG A 8 41.56 -19.95 -5.71
N LEU A 9 41.54 -18.64 -5.52
CA LEU A 9 41.48 -18.05 -4.18
C LEU A 9 40.24 -18.61 -3.45
N PRO A 10 40.34 -18.97 -2.15
CA PRO A 10 39.19 -19.37 -1.37
C PRO A 10 38.23 -18.19 -1.30
N ASN A 11 37.07 -18.31 -1.93
CA ASN A 11 36.02 -17.31 -1.91
C ASN A 11 35.38 -17.31 -0.50
N ARG A 12 36.05 -16.69 0.48
CA ARG A 12 35.44 -16.41 1.79
C ARG A 12 34.46 -15.26 1.62
N ILE A 13 33.29 -15.57 1.06
CA ILE A 13 32.13 -14.71 1.18
C ILE A 13 31.74 -14.77 2.66
N GLY A 14 32.24 -13.81 3.45
CA GLY A 14 31.80 -13.63 4.82
C GLY A 14 30.30 -13.37 4.81
N LYS A 15 29.49 -14.36 5.20
CA LYS A 15 28.06 -14.14 5.47
C LYS A 15 27.98 -13.09 6.58
N ARG A 16 27.47 -11.90 6.26
CA ARG A 16 27.21 -10.86 7.27
C ARG A 16 26.10 -11.37 8.19
N HIS A 17 26.44 -11.84 9.38
CA HIS A 17 25.47 -12.24 10.38
C HIS A 17 24.86 -11.00 11.02
N PHE A 18 23.60 -10.72 10.67
CA PHE A 18 22.80 -9.74 11.41
C PHE A 18 22.23 -10.42 12.65
N SER A 19 22.73 -10.05 13.83
CA SER A 19 22.30 -10.62 15.12
C SER A 19 20.78 -10.56 15.33
N SER A 20 20.12 -9.50 14.84
CA SER A 20 18.68 -9.33 14.95
C SER A 20 17.87 -10.46 14.29
N PHE A 21 18.33 -11.03 13.18
CA PHE A 21 17.62 -12.14 12.53
C PHE A 21 17.85 -13.47 13.26
N GLN A 22 19.05 -13.65 13.82
CA GLN A 22 19.34 -14.81 14.66
C GLN A 22 18.47 -14.81 15.92
N ASN A 23 18.33 -13.67 16.59
CA ASN A 23 17.49 -13.56 17.78
C ASN A 23 16.03 -13.96 17.50
N VAL A 24 15.50 -13.65 16.31
CA VAL A 24 14.15 -14.06 15.90
C VAL A 24 14.08 -15.58 15.75
N ALA A 25 15.05 -16.19 15.06
CA ALA A 25 15.12 -17.64 14.93
C ALA A 25 15.22 -18.33 16.30
N ASP A 26 16.09 -17.84 17.19
CA ASP A 26 16.26 -18.36 18.54
C ASP A 26 14.97 -18.23 19.35
N THR A 27 14.24 -17.12 19.23
CA THR A 27 12.93 -16.94 19.88
C THR A 27 11.91 -17.97 19.39
N PHE A 28 11.92 -18.31 18.09
CA PHE A 28 11.05 -19.35 17.56
C PHE A 28 11.40 -20.75 18.11
N VAL A 29 12.70 -21.06 18.24
CA VAL A 29 13.17 -22.30 18.86
C VAL A 29 12.77 -22.38 20.33
N THR A 30 13.00 -21.32 21.12
CA THR A 30 12.61 -21.33 22.54
C THR A 30 11.10 -21.45 22.73
N LEU A 31 10.29 -20.84 21.86
CA LEU A 31 8.84 -21.00 21.89
C LEU A 31 8.42 -22.42 21.52
N HIS A 32 9.03 -23.03 20.51
CA HIS A 32 8.75 -24.43 20.12
C HIS A 32 9.09 -25.40 21.25
N GLU A 33 10.27 -25.26 21.86
CA GLU A 33 10.70 -26.07 23.00
C GLU A 33 9.80 -25.89 24.23
N ALA A 34 9.45 -24.64 24.56
CA ALA A 34 8.65 -24.32 25.75
C ALA A 34 7.18 -24.72 25.62
N THR A 35 6.59 -24.64 24.42
CA THR A 35 5.16 -24.93 24.20
C THR A 35 4.91 -26.34 23.68
N SER A 36 5.94 -27.01 23.15
CA SER A 36 5.84 -28.32 22.47
C SER A 36 4.79 -28.34 21.35
N VAL A 37 4.54 -27.17 20.73
CA VAL A 37 3.60 -27.01 19.62
C VAL A 37 4.34 -27.29 18.31
N PRO A 38 3.77 -28.08 17.37
CA PRO A 38 4.36 -28.30 16.06
C PRO A 38 4.63 -26.98 15.33
N TRP A 39 5.73 -26.90 14.58
CA TRP A 39 6.13 -25.74 13.79
C TRP A 39 5.01 -25.26 12.86
N MET A 40 4.26 -26.20 12.26
CA MET A 40 3.15 -25.91 11.36
C MET A 40 1.97 -25.18 12.04
N VAL A 41 1.86 -25.27 13.36
CA VAL A 41 0.84 -24.55 14.15
C VAL A 41 1.44 -23.32 14.82
N LEU A 42 2.67 -23.45 15.31
CA LEU A 42 3.39 -22.39 16.01
C LEU A 42 3.58 -21.16 15.12
N ILE A 43 3.97 -21.33 13.85
CA ILE A 43 4.23 -20.21 12.94
C ILE A 43 2.95 -19.39 12.66
N PRO A 44 1.81 -19.98 12.26
CA PRO A 44 0.57 -19.23 12.15
C PRO A 44 0.14 -18.57 13.47
N LEU A 45 0.24 -19.28 14.59
CA LEU A 45 -0.20 -18.78 15.90
C LEU A 45 0.59 -17.55 16.34
N THR A 46 1.92 -17.64 16.30
CA THR A 46 2.83 -16.52 16.60
C THR A 46 2.62 -15.35 15.65
N THR A 47 2.35 -15.61 14.36
CA THR A 47 2.04 -14.58 13.36
C THR A 47 0.77 -13.82 13.71
N ILE A 48 -0.30 -14.54 14.06
CA ILE A 48 -1.56 -13.94 14.51
C ILE A 48 -1.35 -13.14 15.79
N GLY A 49 -0.64 -13.69 16.77
CA GLY A 49 -0.33 -13.01 18.03
C GLY A 49 0.45 -11.72 17.82
N LEU A 50 1.56 -11.79 17.07
CA LEU A 50 2.40 -10.64 16.74
C LEU A 50 1.62 -9.54 16.02
N ARG A 51 0.78 -9.92 15.04
CA ARG A 51 -0.04 -8.96 14.30
C ARG A 51 -1.13 -8.34 15.16
N THR A 52 -1.75 -9.12 16.04
CA THR A 52 -2.78 -8.66 16.99
C THR A 52 -2.20 -7.67 18.00
N CYS A 53 -1.01 -7.95 18.55
CA CYS A 53 -0.39 -7.07 19.53
C CYS A 53 0.19 -5.79 18.90
N LEU A 54 0.89 -5.91 17.76
CA LEU A 54 1.64 -4.77 17.21
C LEU A 54 0.89 -4.00 16.13
N THR A 55 0.27 -4.71 15.17
CA THR A 55 -0.23 -4.06 13.95
C THR A 55 -1.73 -3.76 14.01
N LEU A 56 -2.51 -4.52 14.76
CA LEU A 56 -3.95 -4.30 14.90
C LEU A 56 -4.29 -2.95 15.55
N PRO A 57 -3.68 -2.53 16.67
CA PRO A 57 -4.01 -1.23 17.28
C PRO A 57 -3.68 -0.07 16.33
N LEU A 58 -2.55 -0.16 15.64
CA LEU A 58 -2.14 0.81 14.61
C LEU A 58 -3.12 0.85 13.44
N SER A 59 -3.60 -0.32 13.00
CA SER A 59 -4.59 -0.40 11.92
C SER A 59 -5.94 0.22 12.30
N ILE A 60 -6.42 0.00 13.54
CA ILE A 60 -7.66 0.60 14.04
C ILE A 60 -7.51 2.11 14.10
N TRP A 61 -6.38 2.59 14.61
CA TRP A 61 -6.06 4.02 14.65
C TRP A 61 -6.02 4.64 13.24
N GLN A 62 -5.31 3.99 12.31
CA GLN A 62 -5.24 4.45 10.92
C GLN A 62 -6.62 4.46 10.26
N ARG A 63 -7.42 3.42 10.50
CA ARG A 63 -8.76 3.27 9.96
C ARG A 63 -9.68 4.39 10.39
N LYS A 64 -9.77 4.64 11.70
CA LYS A 64 -10.57 5.76 12.26
C LYS A 64 -10.15 7.10 11.67
N ARG A 65 -8.83 7.32 11.49
CA ARG A 65 -8.32 8.53 10.84
C ARG A 65 -8.74 8.64 9.38
N LEU A 66 -8.69 7.54 8.62
CA LEU A 66 -9.05 7.54 7.21
C LEU A 66 -10.55 7.83 7.00
N VAL A 67 -11.43 7.28 7.85
CA VAL A 67 -12.87 7.63 7.87
C VAL A 67 -13.05 9.13 8.10
N LYS A 68 -12.39 9.71 9.12
CA LYS A 68 -12.43 11.17 9.36
C LYS A 68 -11.88 11.98 8.18
N GLN A 69 -10.85 11.50 7.47
CA GLN A 69 -10.36 12.17 6.25
C GLN A 69 -11.41 12.19 5.15
N GLN A 70 -12.18 11.11 4.99
CA GLN A 70 -13.23 11.03 3.98
C GLN A 70 -14.37 11.97 4.30
N GLU A 71 -14.83 12.03 5.56
CA GLU A 71 -15.84 13.00 6.01
C GLU A 71 -15.41 14.44 5.72
N LEU A 72 -14.15 14.79 6.05
CA LEU A 72 -13.62 16.12 5.77
C LEU A 72 -13.43 16.39 4.26
N ARG A 73 -13.09 15.37 3.48
CA ARG A 73 -13.05 15.48 2.01
C ARG A 73 -14.44 15.75 1.45
N LYS A 74 -15.50 15.22 2.07
CA LYS A 74 -16.89 15.48 1.66
C LYS A 74 -17.29 16.96 1.78
N VAL A 75 -16.61 17.73 2.64
CA VAL A 75 -16.84 19.19 2.75
C VAL A 75 -16.09 19.95 1.65
N VAL A 76 -14.91 19.48 1.24
CA VAL A 76 -14.03 20.17 0.29
C VAL A 76 -14.45 19.93 -1.18
N GLN A 77 -15.21 18.86 -1.46
CA GLN A 77 -15.66 18.50 -2.81
C GLN A 77 -16.60 19.53 -3.47
N ALA A 78 -17.26 20.41 -2.69
CA ALA A 78 -18.03 21.52 -3.26
C ALA A 78 -17.16 22.70 -3.75
N VAL A 79 -15.86 22.74 -3.40
CA VAL A 79 -14.96 23.86 -3.73
C VAL A 79 -14.64 23.92 -5.23
N PRO A 80 -14.19 22.84 -5.91
CA PRO A 80 -13.80 22.91 -7.31
C PRO A 80 -14.82 23.51 -8.29
N PRO A 81 -16.12 23.15 -8.27
CA PRO A 81 -17.08 23.74 -9.21
C PRO A 81 -17.28 25.23 -8.95
N VAL A 82 -17.36 25.63 -7.67
CA VAL A 82 -17.54 27.04 -7.28
C VAL A 82 -16.32 27.88 -7.65
N THR A 83 -15.11 27.37 -7.46
CA THR A 83 -13.88 28.11 -7.81
C THR A 83 -13.70 28.21 -9.31
N LYS A 84 -14.02 27.17 -10.08
CA LYS A 84 -14.04 27.24 -11.55
C LYS A 84 -15.01 28.31 -12.06
N LEU A 85 -16.24 28.33 -11.54
CA LEU A 85 -17.24 29.34 -11.93
C LEU A 85 -16.81 30.76 -11.56
N ARG A 86 -16.26 30.96 -10.35
CA ARG A 86 -15.75 32.27 -9.91
C ARG A 86 -14.59 32.76 -10.76
N LEU A 87 -13.64 31.86 -11.08
CA LEU A 87 -12.50 32.19 -11.93
C LEU A 87 -12.93 32.51 -13.36
N ALA A 88 -13.85 31.73 -13.94
CA ALA A 88 -14.41 31.97 -15.27
C ALA A 88 -15.18 33.32 -15.34
N ALA A 89 -15.98 33.62 -14.31
CA ALA A 89 -16.68 34.90 -14.21
C ALA A 89 -15.69 36.08 -14.10
N ALA A 90 -14.65 35.94 -13.27
CA ALA A 90 -13.62 36.96 -13.10
C ALA A 90 -12.82 37.21 -14.39
N THR A 91 -12.46 36.17 -15.14
CA THR A 91 -11.79 36.33 -16.45
C THR A 91 -12.67 37.02 -17.48
N ASN A 92 -13.96 36.71 -17.49
CA ASN A 92 -14.91 37.34 -18.39
C ASN A 92 -15.14 38.82 -18.03
N ALA A 93 -15.19 39.14 -16.73
CA ALA A 93 -15.31 40.53 -16.26
C ALA A 93 -14.05 41.35 -16.58
N ALA A 94 -12.85 40.80 -16.33
CA ALA A 94 -11.58 41.45 -16.65
C ALA A 94 -11.40 41.67 -18.17
N SER A 95 -11.92 40.75 -18.99
CA SER A 95 -11.96 40.91 -20.44
C SER A 95 -12.83 42.09 -20.86
N LYS A 96 -14.03 42.22 -20.28
CA LYS A 96 -14.95 43.33 -20.59
C LYS A 96 -14.45 44.70 -20.13
N ALA A 97 -13.70 44.76 -19.02
CA ALA A 97 -13.11 46.01 -18.54
C ALA A 97 -11.92 46.47 -19.40
N ASN A 98 -11.16 45.55 -19.98
CA ASN A 98 -10.12 45.90 -20.96
C ASN A 98 -10.68 46.29 -22.33
N ASP A 99 -11.86 45.77 -22.67
CA ASP A 99 -12.58 46.10 -23.90
C ASP A 99 -13.41 47.39 -23.71
N GLU A 100 -12.93 48.38 -22.94
CA GLU A 100 -13.60 49.68 -22.77
C GLU A 100 -13.83 50.34 -24.15
N ILE A 101 -15.05 50.21 -24.63
CA ILE A 101 -15.58 50.91 -25.81
C ILE A 101 -15.79 52.36 -25.37
N THR A 102 -14.96 53.28 -25.87
CA THR A 102 -15.28 54.72 -25.84
C THR A 102 -16.62 54.95 -26.53
N SER A 103 -17.40 55.93 -26.06
CA SER A 103 -18.75 56.25 -26.58
C SER A 103 -18.83 56.64 -28.07
N SER A 104 -17.72 56.53 -28.81
CA SER A 104 -17.59 56.86 -30.23
C SER A 104 -17.27 55.64 -31.12
N GLY A 105 -17.23 54.41 -30.58
CA GLY A 105 -17.17 53.19 -31.39
C GLY A 105 -15.82 52.91 -32.09
N SER A 106 -14.72 53.49 -31.62
CA SER A 106 -13.37 53.26 -32.17
C SER A 106 -12.43 52.59 -31.17
N ILE A 107 -11.73 51.54 -31.63
CA ILE A 107 -10.73 50.77 -30.87
C ILE A 107 -9.48 51.63 -30.70
N VAL A 108 -9.22 52.15 -29.49
CA VAL A 108 -7.94 52.78 -29.17
C VAL A 108 -6.91 51.66 -29.00
N LYS A 109 -5.98 51.54 -29.95
CA LYS A 109 -4.72 50.85 -29.72
C LYS A 109 -3.87 51.77 -28.86
N GLU A 110 -3.78 51.51 -27.56
CA GLU A 110 -2.82 52.20 -26.68
C GLU A 110 -1.38 51.93 -27.17
N GLU A 111 -0.67 53.02 -27.44
CA GLU A 111 0.75 53.05 -27.77
C GLU A 111 1.60 52.60 -26.59
N GLU A 112 2.72 51.96 -26.93
CA GLU A 112 3.63 51.22 -26.05
C GLU A 112 4.39 52.15 -25.08
N HIS A 113 4.38 51.84 -23.76
CA HIS A 113 5.49 51.95 -22.77
C HIS A 113 4.99 51.64 -21.31
N PRO A 114 5.84 51.20 -20.35
CA PRO A 114 6.03 49.79 -20.00
C PRO A 114 5.44 49.35 -18.64
N ILE A 115 5.21 48.03 -18.51
CA ILE A 115 4.88 47.26 -17.29
C ILE A 115 3.58 47.65 -16.57
N GLN A 116 2.45 47.56 -17.26
CA GLN A 116 1.21 47.14 -16.60
C GLN A 116 0.80 45.81 -17.20
N THR A 117 0.87 44.77 -16.38
CA THR A 117 0.56 43.39 -16.77
C THR A 117 -0.91 43.34 -17.16
N LYS A 118 -1.24 43.37 -18.47
CA LYS A 118 -2.60 43.16 -18.96
C LYS A 118 -3.20 41.95 -18.23
N PRO A 119 -4.41 42.04 -17.63
CA PRO A 119 -5.00 40.89 -16.97
C PRO A 119 -5.25 39.81 -18.03
N GLN A 120 -4.37 38.81 -18.02
CA GLN A 120 -4.31 37.78 -19.04
C GLN A 120 -5.58 36.93 -18.96
N ARG A 121 -6.30 36.78 -20.08
CA ARG A 121 -7.42 35.84 -20.19
C ARG A 121 -6.91 34.44 -19.81
N LEU A 122 -7.33 33.92 -18.65
CA LEU A 122 -6.89 32.60 -18.20
C LEU A 122 -7.47 31.54 -19.15
N THR A 123 -6.63 30.61 -19.57
CA THR A 123 -7.11 29.48 -20.37
C THR A 123 -7.96 28.53 -19.50
N PRO A 124 -8.87 27.74 -20.09
CA PRO A 124 -9.66 26.76 -19.35
C PRO A 124 -8.79 25.83 -18.50
N ASP A 125 -7.64 25.42 -19.03
CA ASP A 125 -6.66 24.58 -18.32
C ASP A 125 -6.07 25.30 -17.10
N GLN A 126 -5.72 26.58 -17.23
CA GLN A 126 -5.24 27.37 -16.10
C GLN A 126 -6.32 27.52 -15.02
N ILE A 127 -7.57 27.74 -15.41
CA ILE A 127 -8.70 27.83 -14.48
C ILE A 127 -8.86 26.51 -13.70
N THR A 128 -8.79 25.37 -14.38
CA THR A 128 -8.88 24.07 -13.70
C THR A 128 -7.71 23.84 -12.75
N LEU A 129 -6.49 24.21 -13.15
CA LEU A 129 -5.28 24.05 -12.35
C LEU A 129 -5.34 24.93 -11.09
N LEU A 130 -5.75 26.20 -11.23
CA LEU A 130 -5.93 27.12 -10.12
C LEU A 130 -7.01 26.63 -9.15
N ALA A 131 -8.15 26.16 -9.67
CA ALA A 131 -9.20 25.56 -8.85
C ALA A 131 -8.69 24.34 -8.05
N VAL A 132 -7.88 23.47 -8.67
CA VAL A 132 -7.24 22.32 -7.99
C VAL A 132 -6.25 22.78 -6.92
N LYS A 133 -5.42 23.79 -7.21
CA LYS A 133 -4.47 24.36 -6.24
C LYS A 133 -5.19 24.95 -5.03
N GLU A 134 -6.27 25.69 -5.24
CA GLU A 134 -7.08 26.26 -4.16
C GLU A 134 -7.73 25.16 -3.32
N THR A 135 -8.30 24.14 -3.97
CA THR A 135 -8.92 22.99 -3.29
C THR A 135 -7.90 22.27 -2.41
N ARG A 136 -6.68 22.01 -2.92
CA ARG A 136 -5.59 21.41 -2.13
C ARG A 136 -5.18 22.27 -0.94
N LYS A 137 -5.08 23.60 -1.13
CA LYS A 137 -4.74 24.55 -0.05
C LYS A 137 -5.79 24.53 1.06
N ARG A 138 -7.08 24.56 0.69
CA ARG A 138 -8.20 24.44 1.65
C ARG A 138 -8.20 23.08 2.35
N GLN A 139 -7.99 21.99 1.62
CA GLN A 139 -7.87 20.64 2.19
C GLN A 139 -6.74 20.56 3.22
N LYS A 140 -5.54 21.09 2.91
CA LYS A 140 -4.39 21.09 3.83
C LYS A 140 -4.70 21.88 5.11
N ARG A 141 -5.34 23.05 5.00
CA ARG A 141 -5.76 23.85 6.16
C ARG A 141 -6.79 23.11 7.02
N LEU A 142 -7.81 22.51 6.39
CA LEU A 142 -8.85 21.74 7.08
C LEU A 142 -8.25 20.53 7.82
N PHE A 143 -7.37 19.78 7.14
CA PHE A 143 -6.69 18.62 7.72
C PHE A 143 -5.74 19.03 8.85
N GLY A 144 -5.09 20.20 8.76
CA GLY A 144 -4.30 20.79 9.83
C GLY A 144 -5.16 21.08 11.06
N LYS A 145 -6.30 21.77 10.89
CA LYS A 145 -7.22 22.13 11.98
C LYS A 145 -7.74 20.92 12.76
N TYR A 146 -8.03 19.82 12.06
CA TYR A 146 -8.56 18.59 12.67
C TYR A 146 -7.51 17.52 13.01
N ASN A 147 -6.21 17.82 12.89
CA ASN A 147 -5.08 16.90 13.13
C ASN A 147 -5.08 15.63 12.25
N VAL A 148 -5.63 15.71 11.04
CA VAL A 148 -5.77 14.57 10.11
C VAL A 148 -4.85 14.69 8.89
N GLN A 149 -3.55 14.80 9.16
CA GLN A 149 -2.51 14.92 8.13
C GLN A 149 -2.35 13.62 7.31
N MET A 150 -2.04 13.74 6.01
CA MET A 150 -1.98 12.62 5.07
C MET A 150 -0.74 11.73 5.23
N TRP A 151 0.42 12.29 5.61
CA TRP A 151 1.67 11.51 5.75
C TRP A 151 1.55 10.41 6.81
N LYS A 152 0.71 10.63 7.83
CA LYS A 152 0.43 9.63 8.87
C LYS A 152 -0.26 8.36 8.34
N ASN A 153 -0.76 8.36 7.10
CA ASN A 153 -1.30 7.16 6.46
C ASN A 153 -0.20 6.19 6.01
N ALA A 154 1.07 6.64 5.95
CA ALA A 154 2.22 5.80 5.62
C ALA A 154 2.81 5.06 6.84
N VAL A 155 2.30 5.32 8.05
CA VAL A 155 2.81 4.73 9.30
C VAL A 155 2.67 3.21 9.31
N LEU A 156 1.52 2.67 8.88
CA LEU A 156 1.31 1.23 8.91
C LEU A 156 2.26 0.48 7.96
N PRO A 157 2.42 0.86 6.66
CA PRO A 157 3.47 0.28 5.81
C PRO A 157 4.88 0.41 6.38
N LEU A 158 5.20 1.55 7.01
CA LEU A 158 6.52 1.81 7.60
C LEU A 158 6.86 0.84 8.74
N VAL A 159 5.86 0.36 9.47
CA VAL A 159 6.04 -0.64 10.55
C VAL A 159 5.93 -2.07 10.00
N GLN A 160 4.96 -2.31 9.11
CA GLN A 160 4.66 -3.64 8.59
C GLN A 160 5.77 -4.21 7.70
N ILE A 161 6.35 -3.40 6.80
CA ILE A 161 7.37 -3.88 5.86
C ILE A 161 8.63 -4.34 6.63
N PRO A 162 9.22 -3.55 7.56
CA PRO A 162 10.35 -4.02 8.35
C PRO A 162 10.03 -5.25 9.19
N LEU A 163 8.87 -5.27 9.86
CA LEU A 163 8.44 -6.43 10.65
C LEU A 163 8.36 -7.69 9.78
N TRP A 164 7.77 -7.57 8.59
CA TRP A 164 7.63 -8.67 7.65
C TRP A 164 8.98 -9.18 7.16
N ILE A 165 9.93 -8.29 6.85
CA ILE A 165 11.30 -8.64 6.46
C ILE A 165 12.03 -9.34 7.61
N THR A 166 11.97 -8.79 8.82
CA THR A 166 12.67 -9.34 9.99
C THR A 166 12.20 -10.75 10.33
N VAL A 167 10.89 -11.00 10.33
CA VAL A 167 10.35 -12.35 10.54
C VAL A 167 10.73 -13.28 9.38
N SER A 168 10.65 -12.80 8.13
CA SER A 168 11.04 -13.61 6.95
C SER A 168 12.51 -14.02 6.98
N MET A 169 13.41 -13.10 7.37
CA MET A 169 14.84 -13.38 7.50
C MET A 169 15.15 -14.28 8.70
N GLY A 170 14.45 -14.09 9.83
CA GLY A 170 14.56 -14.99 10.98
C GLY A 170 14.14 -16.42 10.66
N LEU A 171 13.01 -16.60 9.97
CA LEU A 171 12.56 -17.91 9.51
C LEU A 171 13.50 -18.51 8.46
N ARG A 172 14.05 -17.68 7.55
CA ARG A 172 15.05 -18.14 6.59
C ARG A 172 16.31 -18.65 7.30
N ASN A 173 16.77 -17.98 8.35
CA ASN A 173 17.88 -18.45 9.19
C ASN A 173 17.56 -19.76 9.90
N LEU A 174 16.33 -19.89 10.44
CA LEU A 174 15.86 -21.13 11.06
C LEU A 174 15.89 -22.31 10.07
N THR A 175 15.51 -22.07 8.82
CA THR A 175 15.50 -23.08 7.74
C THR A 175 16.84 -23.24 7.02
N GLU A 176 17.94 -22.61 7.46
CA GLU A 176 19.27 -22.90 6.88
C GLU A 176 19.75 -24.32 7.21
N LYS A 177 19.24 -24.89 8.30
CA LYS A 177 19.47 -26.29 8.68
C LYS A 177 18.19 -27.09 8.45
N ARG A 178 18.37 -28.39 8.20
CA ARG A 178 17.27 -29.35 8.11
C ARG A 178 16.40 -29.24 9.35
N LEU A 179 15.10 -29.02 9.14
CA LEU A 179 14.13 -28.81 10.20
C LEU A 179 13.04 -29.86 10.07
N LEU A 180 13.12 -30.88 10.92
CA LEU A 180 12.09 -31.90 11.05
C LEU A 180 11.18 -31.53 12.21
N GLU A 181 9.92 -31.96 12.10
CA GLU A 181 9.00 -31.86 13.23
C GLU A 181 9.38 -32.89 14.30
N THR A 182 9.47 -32.44 15.54
CA THR A 182 9.73 -33.31 16.70
C THR A 182 8.46 -33.52 17.51
N ASN A 183 7.55 -32.54 17.47
CA ASN A 183 6.30 -32.57 18.24
C ASN A 183 5.15 -32.87 17.29
N ASN A 184 4.50 -34.02 17.47
CA ASN A 184 3.37 -34.39 16.65
C ASN A 184 2.07 -34.19 17.44
N TRP A 185 1.17 -33.40 16.87
CA TRP A 185 -0.23 -33.38 17.28
C TRP A 185 -1.02 -34.30 16.36
N SER A 186 -2.08 -34.93 16.87
CA SER A 186 -2.90 -35.85 16.07
C SER A 186 -3.45 -35.22 14.78
N LEU A 187 -3.76 -33.92 14.82
CA LEU A 187 -4.19 -33.17 13.64
C LEU A 187 -3.07 -33.00 12.60
N THR A 188 -1.82 -32.81 13.02
CA THR A 188 -0.69 -32.60 12.10
C THR A 188 -0.26 -33.89 11.43
N GLU A 189 -0.37 -35.03 12.12
CA GLU A 189 -0.11 -36.37 11.55
C GLU A 189 -1.07 -36.73 10.41
N TYR A 190 -2.34 -36.30 10.51
CA TYR A 190 -3.32 -36.52 9.44
C TYR A 190 -3.12 -35.60 8.23
N LEU A 191 -2.66 -34.37 8.46
CA LEU A 191 -2.56 -33.33 7.44
C LEU A 191 -1.23 -33.34 6.67
N PHE A 192 -0.15 -33.83 7.29
CA PHE A 192 1.19 -33.75 6.74
C PHE A 192 1.95 -35.08 6.86
N PRO A 193 2.86 -35.39 5.91
CA PRO A 193 3.73 -36.56 6.00
C PRO A 193 4.66 -36.51 7.23
N GLU A 194 4.89 -37.65 7.88
CA GLU A 194 5.69 -37.76 9.11
C GLU A 194 7.13 -37.28 8.99
N ASN A 195 7.75 -37.39 7.80
CA ASN A 195 9.15 -37.05 7.56
C ASN A 195 9.33 -35.80 6.67
N LEU A 196 8.34 -34.90 6.69
CA LEU A 196 8.37 -33.68 5.90
C LEU A 196 9.48 -32.73 6.40
N ASP A 197 10.40 -32.37 5.51
CA ASP A 197 11.43 -31.38 5.81
C ASP A 197 10.87 -29.96 5.60
N LEU A 198 10.63 -29.26 6.71
CA LEU A 198 10.02 -27.93 6.70
C LEU A 198 10.98 -26.84 6.19
N SER A 199 12.27 -27.17 6.09
CA SER A 199 13.32 -26.26 5.62
C SER A 199 13.39 -26.11 4.11
N LEU A 200 12.80 -27.05 3.37
CA LEU A 200 12.79 -27.08 1.92
C LEU A 200 11.42 -26.69 1.35
N PRO A 201 11.34 -26.36 0.05
CA PRO A 201 10.06 -26.33 -0.66
C PRO A 201 9.39 -27.70 -0.61
N TRP A 202 8.07 -27.73 -0.79
CA TRP A 202 7.36 -29.00 -0.84
C TRP A 202 7.58 -29.68 -2.19
N ASP A 203 8.51 -30.62 -2.26
CA ASP A 203 8.93 -31.26 -3.52
C ASP A 203 7.81 -32.05 -4.22
N ASP A 204 6.96 -32.73 -3.45
CA ASP A 204 5.82 -33.50 -4.01
C ASP A 204 4.76 -32.57 -4.63
N MET A 205 4.60 -31.37 -4.07
CA MET A 205 3.52 -30.44 -4.39
C MET A 205 3.99 -28.98 -4.42
N PRO A 206 4.92 -28.61 -5.33
CA PRO A 206 5.62 -27.33 -5.27
C PRO A 206 4.71 -26.13 -5.54
N MET A 207 3.57 -26.34 -6.21
CA MET A 207 2.61 -25.27 -6.56
C MET A 207 1.53 -25.02 -5.51
N VAL A 208 1.37 -25.89 -4.50
CA VAL A 208 0.30 -25.74 -3.51
C VAL A 208 0.46 -24.46 -2.69
N ALA A 209 1.63 -24.27 -2.07
CA ALA A 209 1.91 -23.08 -1.27
C ALA A 209 1.86 -21.77 -2.11
N PRO A 210 2.50 -21.70 -3.30
CA PRO A 210 2.36 -20.56 -4.20
C PRO A 210 0.93 -20.24 -4.59
N LEU A 211 0.11 -21.24 -4.94
CA LEU A 211 -1.26 -21.03 -5.38
C LEU A 211 -2.15 -20.51 -4.24
N ILE A 212 -2.02 -21.08 -3.04
CA ILE A 212 -2.74 -20.60 -1.84
C ILE A 212 -2.31 -19.17 -1.50
N LEU A 213 -1.01 -18.90 -1.49
CA LEU A 213 -0.49 -17.55 -1.21
C LEU A 213 -0.97 -16.54 -2.25
N GLY A 214 -0.85 -16.88 -3.53
CA GLY A 214 -1.23 -16.04 -4.67
C GLY A 214 -2.72 -15.71 -4.66
N THR A 215 -3.58 -16.71 -4.41
CA THR A 215 -5.03 -16.52 -4.35
C THR A 215 -5.45 -15.61 -3.19
N ILE A 216 -4.97 -15.87 -1.97
CA ILE A 216 -5.30 -15.02 -0.80
C ILE A 216 -4.75 -13.60 -1.00
N SER A 217 -3.52 -13.47 -1.50
CA SER A 217 -2.91 -12.17 -1.78
C SER A 217 -3.69 -11.37 -2.83
N LEU A 218 -4.17 -12.04 -3.88
CA LEU A 218 -4.99 -11.41 -4.92
C LEU A 218 -6.35 -10.96 -4.37
N ILE A 219 -7.01 -11.79 -3.54
CA ILE A 219 -8.24 -11.42 -2.85
C ILE A 219 -8.00 -10.17 -1.98
N ASN A 220 -6.90 -10.12 -1.24
CA ASN A 220 -6.51 -8.93 -0.46
C ASN A 220 -6.35 -7.69 -1.33
N VAL A 221 -5.67 -7.81 -2.47
CA VAL A 221 -5.46 -6.71 -3.42
C VAL A 221 -6.78 -6.22 -4.01
N GLU A 222 -7.66 -7.12 -4.45
CA GLU A 222 -8.96 -6.75 -5.02
C GLU A 222 -9.87 -6.11 -3.97
N TYR A 223 -9.88 -6.64 -2.75
CA TYR A 223 -10.63 -6.09 -1.63
C TYR A 223 -10.20 -4.64 -1.31
N ASN A 224 -8.89 -4.43 -1.12
CA ASN A 224 -8.34 -3.10 -0.88
C ASN A 224 -8.51 -2.16 -2.09
N GLY A 225 -8.45 -2.70 -3.31
CA GLY A 225 -8.66 -1.94 -4.52
C GLY A 225 -10.08 -1.39 -4.66
N ARG A 226 -11.09 -2.22 -4.37
CA ARG A 226 -12.49 -1.79 -4.31
C ARG A 226 -12.71 -0.65 -3.32
N VAL A 227 -12.05 -0.71 -2.17
CA VAL A 227 -12.07 0.36 -1.16
C VAL A 227 -11.45 1.67 -1.67
N MET A 228 -10.32 1.61 -2.37
CA MET A 228 -9.64 2.81 -2.90
C MET A 228 -10.38 3.46 -4.08
N THR A 229 -11.00 2.65 -4.93
CA THR A 229 -11.79 3.13 -6.09
C THR A 229 -13.14 3.69 -5.65
N SER A 230 -13.87 3.03 -4.75
CA SER A 230 -15.12 3.56 -4.16
C SER A 230 -14.90 4.91 -3.46
N THR A 231 -13.80 5.07 -2.72
CA THR A 231 -13.37 6.35 -2.12
C THR A 231 -13.11 7.45 -3.16
N SER A 232 -12.80 7.08 -4.41
CA SER A 232 -12.51 8.02 -5.49
C SER A 232 -13.75 8.39 -6.30
N THR A 233 -14.68 7.45 -6.49
CA THR A 233 -15.96 7.69 -7.19
C THR A 233 -16.90 8.57 -6.35
N SER A 234 -16.91 8.43 -5.02
CA SER A 234 -17.74 9.26 -4.13
C SER A 234 -17.29 10.73 -4.00
N ARG A 235 -16.21 11.15 -4.66
CA ARG A 235 -15.65 12.52 -4.57
C ARG A 235 -16.40 13.58 -5.36
N VAL A 236 -17.35 13.17 -6.21
CA VAL A 236 -17.96 14.11 -7.15
C VAL A 236 -19.38 14.52 -6.76
N GLY A 237 -20.13 13.74 -5.96
CA GLY A 237 -21.49 14.12 -5.49
C GLY A 237 -22.50 14.50 -6.60
N ILE A 238 -22.06 14.38 -7.84
CA ILE A 238 -22.72 14.57 -9.12
C ILE A 238 -22.32 13.30 -9.83
N GLU A 239 -23.28 12.52 -10.33
CA GLU A 239 -23.03 11.38 -11.21
C GLU A 239 -22.47 11.86 -12.56
N THR A 240 -21.32 12.53 -12.56
CA THR A 240 -20.54 12.67 -13.78
C THR A 240 -19.93 11.30 -14.02
N ALA A 241 -20.19 10.72 -15.19
CA ALA A 241 -19.62 9.46 -15.63
C ALA A 241 -18.14 9.36 -15.18
N PRO A 242 -17.72 8.22 -14.58
CA PRO A 242 -16.37 8.08 -14.08
C PRO A 242 -15.41 8.39 -15.21
N ASN A 243 -14.71 9.53 -15.11
CA ASN A 243 -13.83 9.95 -16.18
C ASN A 243 -12.58 9.06 -16.12
N GLU A 244 -12.64 7.97 -16.88
CA GLU A 244 -11.69 6.85 -16.85
C GLU A 244 -10.25 7.29 -17.16
N TYR A 245 -10.13 8.44 -17.82
CA TYR A 245 -8.89 9.10 -18.23
C TYR A 245 -8.37 10.15 -17.23
N SER A 246 -9.00 10.33 -16.06
CA SER A 246 -8.47 11.24 -15.04
C SER A 246 -7.15 10.73 -14.47
N ARG A 247 -6.12 11.58 -14.42
CA ARG A 247 -4.77 11.23 -13.91
C ARG A 247 -4.78 10.55 -12.54
N MET A 248 -5.72 10.92 -11.66
CA MET A 248 -5.87 10.29 -10.34
C MET A 248 -6.47 8.87 -10.44
N SER A 249 -7.46 8.68 -11.29
CA SER A 249 -8.08 7.37 -11.56
C SER A 249 -7.07 6.43 -12.22
N GLN A 250 -6.33 6.92 -13.22
CA GLN A 250 -5.23 6.19 -13.85
C GLN A 250 -4.14 5.80 -12.85
N GLY A 251 -3.73 6.71 -11.96
CA GLY A 251 -2.76 6.38 -10.90
C GLY A 251 -3.23 5.26 -9.97
N ILE A 252 -4.52 5.24 -9.61
CA ILE A 252 -5.12 4.15 -8.80
C ILE A 252 -5.21 2.86 -9.63
N LYS A 253 -5.56 2.92 -10.92
CA LYS A 253 -5.53 1.71 -11.77
C LYS A 253 -4.11 1.14 -11.90
N SER A 254 -3.11 2.00 -12.07
CA SER A 254 -1.71 1.60 -12.12
C SER A 254 -1.24 0.97 -10.80
N ILE A 255 -1.61 1.53 -9.63
CA ILE A 255 -1.24 0.92 -8.34
C ILE A 255 -1.84 -0.49 -8.21
N LEU A 256 -3.08 -0.69 -8.67
CA LEU A 256 -3.73 -1.99 -8.64
C LEU A 256 -3.07 -2.99 -9.59
N ASN A 257 -2.78 -2.59 -10.82
CA ASN A 257 -2.09 -3.45 -11.78
C ASN A 257 -0.69 -3.85 -11.28
N VAL A 258 0.06 -2.90 -10.71
CA VAL A 258 1.36 -3.18 -10.08
C VAL A 258 1.20 -4.13 -8.90
N SER A 259 0.17 -3.96 -8.06
CA SER A 259 -0.07 -4.88 -6.94
C SER A 259 -0.45 -6.29 -7.38
N ARG A 260 -1.25 -6.45 -8.45
CA ARG A 260 -1.57 -7.76 -9.05
C ARG A 260 -0.33 -8.44 -9.61
N LEU A 261 0.51 -7.69 -10.34
CA LEU A 261 1.80 -8.19 -10.81
C LEU A 261 2.70 -8.60 -9.64
N SER A 262 2.69 -7.82 -8.54
CA SER A 262 3.43 -8.16 -7.33
C SER A 262 2.94 -9.46 -6.69
N CYS A 263 1.64 -9.77 -6.73
CA CYS A 263 1.12 -11.06 -6.28
C CYS A 263 1.67 -12.22 -7.11
N VAL A 264 1.68 -12.10 -8.44
CA VAL A 264 2.23 -13.12 -9.35
C VAL A 264 3.74 -13.29 -9.13
N PHE A 265 4.46 -12.19 -8.94
CA PHE A 265 5.88 -12.23 -8.62
C PHE A 265 6.15 -12.93 -7.27
N MET A 266 5.37 -12.62 -6.24
CA MET A 266 5.47 -13.27 -4.93
C MET A 266 5.12 -14.76 -4.99
N MET A 267 4.20 -15.16 -5.87
CA MET A 267 3.90 -16.57 -6.13
C MET A 267 5.14 -17.30 -6.67
N GLY A 268 5.90 -16.67 -7.59
CA GLY A 268 7.16 -17.21 -8.08
C GLY A 268 8.27 -17.28 -7.02
N ILE A 269 8.35 -16.31 -6.10
CA ILE A 269 9.29 -16.37 -4.97
C ILE A 269 8.91 -17.52 -4.01
N SER A 270 7.61 -17.73 -3.80
CA SER A 270 7.12 -18.76 -2.88
C SER A 270 7.40 -20.18 -3.35
N SER A 271 7.57 -20.43 -4.64
CA SER A 271 7.86 -21.79 -5.13
C SER A 271 9.27 -22.27 -4.77
N GLN A 272 10.18 -21.34 -4.46
CA GLN A 272 11.54 -21.62 -4.01
C GLN A 272 11.72 -21.36 -2.50
N ALA A 273 10.67 -20.92 -1.82
CA ALA A 273 10.71 -20.68 -0.39
C ALA A 273 10.50 -21.99 0.37
N SER A 274 11.05 -22.06 1.57
CA SER A 274 10.76 -23.15 2.50
C SER A 274 9.27 -23.21 2.82
N ILE A 275 8.77 -24.40 3.15
CA ILE A 275 7.38 -24.60 3.59
C ILE A 275 7.06 -23.67 4.76
N LEU A 276 7.98 -23.57 5.72
CA LEU A 276 7.82 -22.74 6.91
C LEU A 276 7.66 -21.25 6.59
N LEU A 277 8.46 -20.74 5.64
CA LEU A 277 8.39 -19.34 5.20
C LEU A 277 7.11 -19.07 4.42
N SER A 278 6.70 -20.00 3.55
CA SER A 278 5.46 -19.88 2.79
C SER A 278 4.24 -19.90 3.72
N LEU A 279 4.24 -20.74 4.75
CA LEU A 279 3.19 -20.81 5.77
C LEU A 279 3.07 -19.51 6.57
N TYR A 280 4.20 -18.90 6.93
CA TYR A 280 4.22 -17.56 7.50
C TYR A 280 3.55 -16.54 6.56
N TRP A 281 3.94 -16.50 5.28
CA TRP A 281 3.35 -15.55 4.34
C TRP A 281 1.85 -15.75 4.15
N ILE A 282 1.39 -17.00 4.04
CA ILE A 282 -0.02 -17.37 3.90
C ILE A 282 -0.81 -16.93 5.14
N SER A 283 -0.38 -17.32 6.34
CA SER A 283 -1.05 -16.95 7.59
C SER A 283 -1.10 -15.44 7.79
N SER A 284 -0.03 -14.73 7.41
CA SER A 284 0.01 -13.27 7.47
C SER A 284 -0.94 -12.62 6.43
N GLN A 285 -1.02 -13.13 5.19
CA GLN A 285 -2.00 -12.63 4.20
C GLN A 285 -3.44 -12.90 4.64
N PHE A 286 -3.70 -14.09 5.19
CA PHE A 286 -5.01 -14.48 5.69
C PHE A 286 -5.46 -13.58 6.86
N TYR A 287 -4.57 -13.31 7.81
CA TYR A 287 -4.84 -12.34 8.87
C TYR A 287 -5.20 -10.96 8.32
N SER A 288 -4.43 -10.45 7.33
CA SER A 288 -4.73 -9.16 6.71
C SER A 288 -6.14 -9.12 6.10
N LEU A 289 -6.58 -10.23 5.49
CA LEU A 289 -7.92 -10.33 4.89
C LEU A 289 -9.01 -10.22 5.95
N ILE A 290 -8.93 -11.06 6.99
CA ILE A 290 -9.88 -11.05 8.11
C ILE A 290 -9.89 -9.69 8.80
N GLN A 291 -8.71 -9.13 9.08
CA GLN A 291 -8.57 -7.82 9.70
C GLN A 291 -9.25 -6.73 8.87
N ASN A 292 -9.07 -6.72 7.55
CA ASN A 292 -9.71 -5.72 6.69
C ASN A 292 -11.23 -5.87 6.66
N ILE A 293 -11.74 -7.11 6.59
CA ILE A 293 -13.18 -7.39 6.67
C ILE A 293 -13.74 -6.90 8.00
N PHE A 294 -13.08 -7.22 9.11
CA PHE A 294 -13.48 -6.79 10.45
C PHE A 294 -13.46 -5.26 10.60
N LEU A 295 -12.42 -4.59 10.11
CA LEU A 295 -12.32 -3.13 10.14
C LEU A 295 -13.37 -2.45 9.26
N ASP A 296 -13.73 -3.06 8.13
CA ASP A 296 -14.83 -2.60 7.27
C ASP A 296 -16.18 -2.72 7.96
N TRP A 297 -16.40 -3.82 8.68
CA TRP A 297 -17.63 -4.02 9.44
C TRP A 297 -17.83 -2.99 10.54
N PHE A 298 -16.79 -2.68 11.35
CA PHE A 298 -16.89 -1.70 12.44
C PHE A 298 -16.81 -0.24 11.97
N TRP A 299 -15.96 0.06 11.00
CA TRP A 299 -15.70 1.43 10.52
C TRP A 299 -15.76 1.48 8.99
N PRO A 300 -16.95 1.36 8.38
CA PRO A 300 -17.09 1.40 6.93
C PRO A 300 -16.60 2.74 6.37
N TYR A 301 -15.98 2.69 5.19
CA TYR A 301 -15.48 3.89 4.50
C TYR A 301 -16.61 4.79 3.96
N GLN A 302 -17.80 4.24 3.75
CA GLN A 302 -18.98 4.96 3.33
C GLN A 302 -20.01 4.88 4.45
N ARG A 303 -20.09 5.96 5.23
CA ARG A 303 -21.31 6.33 5.95
C ARG A 303 -22.10 7.32 5.13
#